data_AF-A0A9D8PMU5-F1
#
_entry.id   AF-A0A9D8PMU5-F1
#
_cell.length_a   1.000
_cell.length_b   1.000
_cell.length_c   1.000
_cell.angle_alpha   90.00
_cell.angle_beta   90.00
_cell.angle_gamma   90.00
#
_symmetry.space_group_name_H-M   'P 1'
#
loop_
_entity.id
_entity.type
_entity.pdbx_description
1 polymer ?
#
loop_
_entity_poly.entity_id
_entity_poly.type
_entity_poly.pdbx_seq_one_letter_code
_entity_poly.pdbx_strand_id
1 'polypeptide(L)'
;MVGKVLTGNGITRCQKGSYALVGGVAEGFCAAVELSDAERDELLALCRQRLDAFREQRGEVVVAHRSRHRTPISGSVKYRVLTRARGRCECCGAHEHQRALEVDHIVPKKHGGSDDISNLQALCFRCNAGKRDTDCTDFRGLHASYAIREAGCVFCALEGSGRVLLENALEAVHRRCLPGHAGPQPGDPAASWGRRAGAAPARVECGGRAAEA
;
A
#
# COMPACT_ATOMS: atom_id res chain seq x y z
N MET A 1 -9.69 -6.36 -19.04
CA MET A 1 -10.09 -7.78 -19.14
C MET A 1 -9.97 -8.18 -20.60
N VAL A 2 -8.89 -8.88 -20.96
CA VAL A 2 -8.51 -9.12 -22.37
C VAL A 2 -9.61 -9.88 -23.13
N GLY A 3 -10.28 -10.85 -22.49
CA GLY A 3 -11.36 -11.64 -23.10
C GLY A 3 -12.56 -10.83 -23.61
N LYS A 4 -13.02 -9.79 -22.88
CA LYS A 4 -14.14 -8.94 -23.34
C LYS A 4 -13.79 -8.14 -24.59
N VAL A 5 -12.54 -7.63 -24.66
CA VAL A 5 -12.06 -6.87 -25.81
C VAL A 5 -11.95 -7.78 -27.03
N LEU A 6 -11.37 -8.97 -26.88
CA LEU A 6 -11.26 -9.94 -27.97
C LEU A 6 -12.64 -10.42 -28.44
N THR A 7 -13.59 -10.59 -27.52
CA THR A 7 -14.97 -10.97 -27.86
C THR A 7 -15.70 -9.87 -28.61
N GLY A 8 -15.56 -8.61 -28.18
CA GLY A 8 -16.13 -7.46 -28.90
C GLY A 8 -15.57 -7.27 -30.30
N ASN A 9 -14.35 -7.76 -30.57
CA ASN A 9 -13.73 -7.74 -31.90
C ASN A 9 -13.95 -9.05 -32.68
N GLY A 10 -14.81 -9.96 -32.21
CA GLY A 10 -15.15 -11.20 -32.91
C GLY A 10 -14.06 -12.28 -32.93
N ILE A 11 -12.98 -12.10 -32.16
CA ILE A 11 -11.83 -13.03 -32.14
C ILE A 11 -12.11 -14.22 -31.21
N THR A 12 -12.86 -14.00 -30.12
CA THR A 12 -13.21 -15.05 -29.15
C THR A 12 -14.71 -15.10 -28.90
N ARG A 13 -15.24 -16.29 -28.59
CA ARG A 13 -16.61 -16.50 -28.07
C ARG A 13 -16.54 -16.82 -26.59
N CYS A 14 -17.43 -16.22 -25.79
CA CYS A 14 -17.58 -16.54 -24.37
C CYS A 14 -18.72 -17.55 -24.18
N GLN A 15 -18.42 -18.73 -23.65
CA GLN A 15 -19.41 -19.70 -23.18
C GLN A 15 -19.24 -19.94 -21.68
N LYS A 16 -20.27 -19.63 -20.89
CA LYS A 16 -20.32 -19.87 -19.42
C LYS A 16 -19.07 -19.39 -18.66
N GLY A 17 -18.48 -18.27 -19.06
CA GLY A 17 -17.29 -17.69 -18.42
C GLY A 17 -15.94 -18.19 -18.96
N SER A 18 -15.95 -19.16 -19.89
CA SER A 18 -14.76 -19.58 -20.64
C SER A 18 -14.73 -18.91 -22.01
N TYR A 19 -13.54 -18.50 -22.47
CA TYR A 19 -13.34 -17.88 -23.78
C TYR A 19 -12.67 -18.88 -24.72
N ALA A 20 -13.26 -19.11 -25.89
CA ALA A 20 -12.69 -19.92 -26.97
C ALA A 20 -12.40 -19.04 -28.18
N LEU A 21 -11.31 -19.30 -28.90
CA LEU A 21 -11.02 -18.63 -30.18
C LEU A 21 -12.03 -19.08 -31.22
N VAL A 22 -12.62 -18.12 -31.94
CA VAL A 22 -13.52 -18.40 -33.05
C VAL A 22 -12.68 -18.96 -34.20
N GLY A 23 -13.04 -20.14 -34.72
CA GLY A 23 -12.30 -20.82 -35.79
C GLY A 23 -11.03 -21.56 -35.35
N GLY A 24 -10.78 -21.72 -34.05
CA GLY A 24 -9.72 -22.60 -33.54
C GLY A 24 -10.12 -24.08 -33.57
N VAL A 25 -9.18 -24.96 -33.22
CA VAL A 25 -9.32 -26.44 -33.11
C VAL A 25 -10.59 -26.95 -32.41
N ALA A 26 -11.25 -26.14 -31.59
CA ALA A 26 -12.45 -26.51 -30.85
C ALA A 26 -13.78 -26.37 -31.63
N GLU A 27 -13.83 -25.62 -32.74
CA GLU A 27 -15.06 -25.39 -33.54
C GLU A 27 -15.01 -26.06 -34.93
N GLY A 28 -14.27 -27.17 -35.05
CA GLY A 28 -14.40 -28.08 -36.20
C GLY A 28 -13.72 -27.65 -37.50
N PHE A 29 -12.93 -26.58 -37.51
CA PHE A 29 -12.10 -26.19 -38.66
C PHE A 29 -10.62 -26.44 -38.38
N CYS A 30 -10.26 -27.67 -38.02
CA CYS A 30 -8.88 -28.13 -38.13
C CYS A 30 -8.89 -29.61 -38.58
N ALA A 31 -9.02 -29.85 -39.89
CA ALA A 31 -7.93 -30.61 -40.48
C ALA A 31 -6.69 -29.78 -40.14
N ALA A 32 -5.74 -30.33 -39.38
CA ALA A 32 -4.52 -29.62 -39.06
C ALA A 32 -3.98 -29.01 -40.36
N VAL A 33 -4.13 -27.69 -40.51
CA VAL A 33 -3.47 -26.98 -41.60
C VAL A 33 -2.04 -26.99 -41.13
N GLU A 34 -1.32 -28.05 -41.49
CA GLU A 34 0.11 -28.19 -41.35
C GLU A 34 0.70 -27.14 -42.29
N LEU A 35 0.71 -25.89 -41.81
CA LEU A 35 1.38 -24.80 -42.48
C LEU A 35 2.83 -25.22 -42.64
N SER A 36 3.29 -25.20 -43.88
CA SER A 36 4.71 -25.32 -44.17
C SER A 36 5.48 -24.23 -43.43
N ASP A 37 6.76 -24.47 -43.17
CA ASP A 37 7.61 -23.48 -42.50
C ASP A 37 7.63 -22.15 -43.28
N ALA A 38 7.54 -22.21 -44.63
CA ALA A 38 7.45 -21.03 -45.49
C ALA A 38 6.16 -20.22 -45.26
N GLU A 39 5.00 -20.87 -45.18
CA GLU A 39 3.72 -20.18 -44.92
C GLU A 39 3.67 -19.59 -43.51
N ARG A 40 4.28 -20.29 -42.53
CA ARG A 40 4.41 -19.79 -41.15
C ARG A 40 5.29 -18.55 -41.09
N ASP A 41 6.42 -18.56 -41.79
CA ASP A 41 7.33 -17.43 -41.87
C ASP A 41 6.68 -16.22 -42.56
N GLU A 42 5.92 -16.47 -43.63
CA GLU A 42 5.13 -15.43 -44.30
C GLU A 42 4.07 -14.81 -43.37
N LEU A 43 3.33 -15.64 -42.62
CA LEU A 43 2.37 -15.16 -41.62
C LEU A 43 3.05 -14.35 -40.51
N LEU A 44 4.20 -14.79 -40.02
CA LEU A 44 4.98 -14.05 -39.03
C LEU A 44 5.46 -12.71 -39.59
N ALA A 45 5.89 -12.67 -40.85
CA ALA A 45 6.30 -11.45 -41.53
C ALA A 45 5.13 -10.46 -41.66
N LEU A 46 3.95 -10.92 -42.09
CA LEU A 46 2.74 -10.10 -42.17
C LEU A 46 2.31 -9.57 -40.79
N CYS A 47 2.39 -10.40 -39.75
CA CYS A 47 2.09 -9.97 -38.39
C CYS A 47 3.06 -8.89 -37.90
N ARG A 48 4.36 -9.07 -38.13
CA ARG A 48 5.38 -8.06 -37.80
C ARG A 48 5.13 -6.76 -38.53
N GLN A 49 4.90 -6.80 -39.84
CA GLN A 49 4.60 -5.62 -40.65
C GLN A 49 3.39 -4.84 -40.11
N ARG A 50 2.32 -5.53 -39.70
CA ARG A 50 1.14 -4.87 -39.10
C ARG A 50 1.43 -4.27 -37.73
N LEU A 51 2.25 -4.94 -36.91
CA LEU A 51 2.68 -4.40 -35.62
C LEU A 51 3.53 -3.14 -35.81
N ASP A 52 4.44 -3.14 -36.78
CA ASP A 52 5.31 -2.00 -37.07
C ASP A 52 4.50 -0.81 -37.60
N ALA A 53 3.58 -1.04 -38.55
CA ALA A 53 2.65 -0.01 -39.03
C ALA A 53 1.79 0.58 -37.89
N PHE A 54 1.34 -0.26 -36.95
CA PHE A 54 0.61 0.19 -35.76
C PHE A 54 1.49 1.05 -34.83
N ARG A 55 2.76 0.68 -34.66
CA ARG A 55 3.74 1.43 -33.84
C ARG A 55 4.08 2.77 -34.48
N GLU A 56 4.26 2.83 -35.80
CA GLU A 56 4.51 4.07 -36.53
C GLU A 56 3.31 5.02 -36.49
N GLN A 57 2.10 4.50 -36.72
CA GLN A 57 0.88 5.33 -36.74
C GLN A 57 0.56 5.98 -35.40
N ARG A 58 0.84 5.29 -34.28
CA ARG A 58 0.42 5.75 -32.95
C ARG A 58 1.57 6.12 -32.00
N GLY A 59 2.81 5.86 -32.40
CA GLY A 59 4.02 6.08 -31.60
C GLY A 59 4.11 5.17 -30.36
N GLU A 60 5.22 5.30 -29.63
CA GLU A 60 5.46 4.51 -28.40
C GLU A 60 4.54 4.91 -27.23
N VAL A 61 3.83 6.03 -27.33
CA VAL A 61 2.94 6.57 -26.28
C VAL A 61 1.81 5.60 -25.92
N VAL A 62 1.32 4.82 -26.88
CA VAL A 62 0.29 3.78 -26.66
C VAL A 62 0.81 2.65 -25.78
N VAL A 63 2.12 2.42 -25.74
CA VAL A 63 2.74 1.42 -24.86
C VAL A 63 3.39 2.07 -23.64
N ALA A 64 3.65 3.38 -23.66
CA ALA A 64 4.29 4.12 -22.56
C ALA A 64 3.47 4.08 -21.25
N HIS A 65 2.13 4.10 -21.32
CA HIS A 65 1.30 3.90 -20.13
C HIS A 65 1.40 2.46 -19.57
N ARG A 66 1.84 1.50 -20.41
CA ARG A 66 2.08 0.10 -20.06
C ARG A 66 3.54 -0.19 -19.73
N SER A 67 4.48 0.64 -20.16
CA SER A 67 5.82 0.72 -19.58
C SER A 67 5.65 1.34 -18.20
N ARG A 68 5.12 0.51 -17.30
CA ARG A 68 5.26 0.71 -15.87
C ARG A 68 6.75 0.90 -15.67
N HIS A 69 7.17 2.14 -15.49
CA HIS A 69 8.46 2.52 -14.92
C HIS A 69 8.55 1.89 -13.53
N ARG A 70 8.79 0.60 -13.51
CA ARG A 70 8.98 -0.24 -12.34
C ARG A 70 10.17 -1.09 -12.69
N THR A 71 11.34 -0.44 -12.79
CA THR A 71 12.55 -1.15 -12.37
C THR A 71 12.22 -1.71 -10.99
N PRO A 72 12.16 -3.04 -10.83
CA PRO A 72 11.81 -3.60 -9.54
C PRO A 72 12.83 -3.11 -8.51
N ILE A 73 12.37 -2.68 -7.33
CA ILE A 73 13.29 -2.40 -6.22
C ILE A 73 14.13 -3.66 -6.00
N SER A 74 15.45 -3.51 -6.00
CA SER A 74 16.37 -4.64 -5.89
C SER A 74 16.12 -5.40 -4.58
N GLY A 75 16.35 -6.72 -4.61
CA GLY A 75 16.16 -7.57 -3.43
C GLY A 75 16.97 -7.10 -2.23
N SER A 76 18.20 -6.63 -2.45
CA SER A 76 19.08 -6.10 -1.41
C SER A 76 18.51 -4.84 -0.75
N VAL A 77 17.91 -3.92 -1.52
CA VAL A 77 17.26 -2.73 -0.97
C VAL A 77 16.01 -3.13 -0.17
N LYS A 78 15.20 -4.06 -0.70
CA LYS A 78 14.03 -4.56 0.03
C LYS A 78 14.41 -5.17 1.36
N TYR A 79 15.44 -6.03 1.37
CA TYR A 79 15.97 -6.64 2.58
C TYR A 79 16.38 -5.57 3.60
N ARG A 80 17.16 -4.56 3.18
CA ARG A 80 17.58 -3.46 4.08
C ARG A 80 16.39 -2.71 4.70
N VAL A 81 15.34 -2.42 3.94
CA VAL A 81 14.14 -1.73 4.44
C VAL A 81 13.42 -2.60 5.48
N LEU A 82 13.20 -3.89 5.18
CA LEU A 82 12.52 -4.82 6.09
C LEU A 82 13.34 -5.09 7.37
N THR A 83 14.67 -5.22 7.25
CA THR A 83 15.58 -5.36 8.39
C THR A 83 15.57 -4.10 9.27
N ARG A 84 15.60 -2.90 8.68
CA ARG A 84 15.47 -1.62 9.41
C ARG A 84 14.19 -1.59 10.22
N ALA A 85 13.08 -2.02 9.62
CA ALA A 85 11.77 -2.05 10.25
C ALA A 85 11.58 -3.23 11.22
N ARG A 86 12.60 -4.09 11.39
CA ARG A 86 12.58 -5.28 12.27
C ARG A 86 11.38 -6.18 12.01
N GLY A 87 11.02 -6.39 10.75
CA GLY A 87 9.88 -7.22 10.36
C GLY A 87 8.52 -6.67 10.84
N ARG A 88 8.40 -5.35 11.04
CA ARG A 88 7.16 -4.69 11.47
C ARG A 88 6.71 -3.64 10.47
N CYS A 89 5.40 -3.47 10.36
CA CYS A 89 4.80 -2.35 9.65
C CYS A 89 5.13 -1.04 10.38
N GLU A 90 5.78 -0.08 9.71
CA GLU A 90 6.16 1.21 10.30
C GLU A 90 4.93 2.09 10.62
N CYS A 91 3.77 1.83 10.00
CA CYS A 91 2.52 2.54 10.29
C CYS A 91 1.73 1.97 11.48
N CYS A 92 1.55 0.64 11.56
CA CYS A 92 0.65 0.01 12.54
C CYS A 92 1.31 -0.98 13.51
N GLY A 93 2.61 -1.23 13.37
CA GLY A 93 3.37 -2.12 14.26
C GLY A 93 3.16 -3.62 14.08
N ALA A 94 2.25 -4.04 13.19
CA ALA A 94 1.98 -5.46 12.92
C ALA A 94 3.25 -6.17 12.45
N HIS A 95 3.52 -7.35 13.00
CA HIS A 95 4.68 -8.18 12.65
C HIS A 95 4.43 -8.93 11.33
N GLU A 96 5.50 -9.32 10.63
CA GLU A 96 5.43 -10.07 9.37
C GLU A 96 4.67 -11.41 9.49
N HIS A 97 4.72 -12.04 10.67
CA HIS A 97 3.94 -13.25 10.97
C HIS A 97 2.43 -13.00 11.13
N GLN A 98 2.03 -11.76 11.41
CA GLN A 98 0.62 -11.37 11.55
C GLN A 98 0.06 -10.84 10.23
N ARG A 99 0.87 -10.10 9.45
CA ARG A 99 0.48 -9.53 8.16
C ARG A 99 1.70 -9.46 7.23
N ALA A 100 1.50 -9.84 5.97
CA ALA A 100 2.51 -9.68 4.94
C ALA A 100 2.94 -8.20 4.81
N LEU A 101 4.25 -7.99 4.74
CA LEU A 101 4.88 -6.68 4.59
C LEU A 101 5.36 -6.46 3.16
N GLU A 102 5.26 -5.21 2.73
CA GLU A 102 5.67 -4.72 1.43
C GLU A 102 6.54 -3.47 1.61
N VAL A 103 7.41 -3.22 0.62
CA VAL A 103 8.20 -1.99 0.56
C VAL A 103 7.41 -0.96 -0.25
N ASP A 104 7.05 0.13 0.43
CA ASP A 104 6.28 1.24 -0.11
C ASP A 104 7.16 2.50 -0.25
N HIS A 105 6.84 3.34 -1.24
CA HIS A 105 7.47 4.63 -1.42
C HIS A 105 6.75 5.68 -0.57
N ILE A 106 7.48 6.42 0.28
CA ILE A 106 6.94 7.53 1.07
C ILE A 106 6.31 8.55 0.11
N VAL A 107 7.10 9.16 -0.76
CA VAL A 107 6.59 9.89 -1.93
C VAL A 107 6.30 8.88 -3.04
N PRO A 108 5.04 8.71 -3.48
CA PRO A 108 4.69 7.75 -4.52
C PRO A 108 5.42 8.02 -5.83
N LYS A 109 5.69 6.96 -6.60
CA LYS A 109 6.31 7.05 -7.94
C LYS A 109 5.61 8.03 -8.89
N LYS A 110 4.28 8.09 -8.81
CA LYS A 110 3.45 9.03 -9.59
C LYS A 110 3.78 10.50 -9.31
N HIS A 111 4.27 10.80 -8.12
CA HIS A 111 4.68 12.13 -7.67
C HIS A 111 6.20 12.33 -7.72
N GLY A 112 6.93 11.50 -8.48
CA GLY A 112 8.38 11.65 -8.65
C GLY A 112 9.24 11.00 -7.55
N GLY A 113 8.66 10.12 -6.72
CA GLY A 113 9.42 9.43 -5.68
C GLY A 113 10.60 8.60 -6.19
N SER A 114 11.76 8.73 -5.54
CA SER A 114 12.96 7.95 -5.87
C SER A 114 12.88 6.51 -5.33
N ASP A 115 13.70 5.60 -5.87
CA ASP A 115 13.88 4.24 -5.33
C ASP A 115 14.95 4.18 -4.24
N ASP A 116 15.45 5.33 -3.79
CA ASP A 116 16.44 5.38 -2.72
C ASP A 116 15.83 4.92 -1.40
N ILE A 117 16.65 4.28 -0.57
CA ILE A 117 16.20 3.79 0.74
C ILE A 117 15.62 4.91 1.64
N SER A 118 16.00 6.16 1.40
CA SER A 118 15.47 7.34 2.08
C SER A 118 14.01 7.61 1.75
N ASN A 119 13.50 7.15 0.62
CA ASN A 119 12.09 7.26 0.22
C ASN A 119 11.32 5.95 0.42
N LEU A 120 11.91 4.93 1.07
CA LEU A 120 11.28 3.61 1.24
C LEU A 120 10.92 3.32 2.70
N GLN A 121 9.74 2.73 2.89
CA GLN A 121 9.18 2.30 4.17
C GLN A 121 8.55 0.91 4.10
N ALA A 122 8.50 0.21 5.22
CA ALA A 122 7.91 -1.13 5.34
C ALA A 122 6.46 -1.02 5.82
N LEU A 123 5.49 -1.37 4.97
CA LEU A 123 4.07 -1.32 5.30
C LEU A 123 3.41 -2.68 5.10
N CYS A 124 2.44 -3.02 5.94
CA CYS A 124 1.57 -4.17 5.66
C CYS A 124 0.62 -3.85 4.51
N PHE A 125 0.13 -4.88 3.82
CA PHE A 125 -0.78 -4.73 2.67
C PHE A 125 -1.99 -3.80 2.94
N ARG A 126 -2.55 -3.82 4.17
CA ARG A 126 -3.67 -2.94 4.55
C ARG A 126 -3.27 -1.48 4.65
N CYS A 127 -2.13 -1.19 5.28
CA CYS A 127 -1.63 0.17 5.44
C CYS A 127 -1.23 0.74 4.08
N ASN A 128 -0.52 -0.07 3.26
CA ASN A 128 -0.14 0.29 1.91
C ASN A 128 -1.36 0.64 1.04
N ALA A 129 -2.38 -0.24 1.03
CA ALA A 129 -3.64 0.00 0.31
C ALA A 129 -4.44 1.22 0.83
N GLY A 130 -4.25 1.58 2.10
CA GLY A 130 -4.86 2.76 2.73
C GLY A 130 -4.16 4.07 2.36
N LYS A 131 -2.84 4.06 2.23
CA LYS A 131 -1.99 5.20 1.84
C LYS A 131 -2.17 5.57 0.37
N ARG A 132 -2.16 4.56 -0.51
CA ARG A 132 -2.25 4.71 -1.97
C ARG A 132 -1.16 5.65 -2.53
N ASP A 133 -1.39 6.13 -3.74
CA ASP A 133 -0.58 7.14 -4.41
C ASP A 133 -0.93 8.58 -3.99
N THR A 134 -1.71 8.78 -2.93
CA THR A 134 -2.24 10.11 -2.52
C THR A 134 -1.61 10.67 -1.25
N ASP A 135 -0.96 9.82 -0.46
CA ASP A 135 -0.43 10.16 0.87
C ASP A 135 1.09 9.95 0.89
N CYS A 136 1.80 10.93 1.43
CA CYS A 136 3.24 11.08 1.48
C CYS A 136 3.81 10.98 2.91
N THR A 137 3.00 10.50 3.85
CA THR A 137 3.39 10.39 5.27
C THR A 137 4.56 9.44 5.43
N ASP A 138 5.58 9.93 6.12
CA ASP A 138 6.71 9.13 6.57
C ASP A 138 6.34 8.44 7.89
N PHE A 139 6.06 7.13 7.83
CA PHE A 139 5.72 6.36 9.02
C PHE A 139 6.96 5.85 9.76
N ARG A 140 8.17 6.08 9.24
CA ARG A 140 9.40 5.66 9.91
C ARG A 140 9.53 6.40 11.23
N GLY A 141 9.88 5.66 12.29
CA GLY A 141 10.03 6.25 13.61
C GLY A 141 8.71 6.67 14.28
N LEU A 142 7.54 6.40 13.69
CA LEU A 142 6.24 6.67 14.33
C LEU A 142 6.13 6.00 15.71
N HIS A 143 6.69 4.80 15.87
CA HIS A 143 6.73 4.16 17.18
C HIS A 143 7.55 4.95 18.21
N ALA A 144 8.60 5.65 17.80
CA ALA A 144 9.40 6.48 18.69
C ALA A 144 8.65 7.75 19.12
N SER A 145 7.74 8.29 18.29
CA SER A 145 6.94 9.45 18.69
C SER A 145 5.99 9.12 19.85
N TYR A 146 5.52 7.87 19.98
CA TYR A 146 4.73 7.44 21.14
C TYR A 146 5.53 7.37 22.44
N ALA A 147 6.87 7.41 22.40
CA ALA A 147 7.70 7.46 23.60
C ALA A 147 7.87 8.89 24.14
N ILE A 148 7.44 9.92 23.39
CA ILE A 148 7.51 11.30 23.85
C ILE A 148 6.57 11.47 25.04
N ARG A 149 7.09 12.06 26.11
CA ARG A 149 6.35 12.38 27.34
C ARG A 149 6.48 13.88 27.57
N GLU A 150 5.34 14.55 27.65
CA GLU A 150 5.30 15.99 27.87
C GLU A 150 5.51 16.31 29.36
N ALA A 151 6.42 17.24 29.64
CA ALA A 151 6.67 17.70 31.00
C ALA A 151 5.40 18.36 31.56
N GLY A 152 4.93 17.89 32.71
CA GLY A 152 3.69 18.38 33.33
C GLY A 152 2.41 17.70 32.83
N CYS A 153 2.47 16.79 31.85
CA CYS A 153 1.31 16.00 31.47
C CYS A 153 0.92 15.04 32.60
N VAL A 154 -0.30 15.20 33.12
CA VAL A 154 -0.83 14.38 34.23
C VAL A 154 -0.80 12.90 33.89
N PHE A 155 -1.07 12.51 32.65
CA PHE A 155 -1.02 11.11 32.22
C PHE A 155 0.39 10.55 32.09
N CYS A 156 1.34 11.37 31.62
CA CYS A 156 2.75 10.96 31.54
C CYS A 156 3.35 10.79 32.93
N ALA A 157 3.01 11.67 33.86
CA ALA A 157 3.45 11.61 35.26
C ALA A 157 2.83 10.44 36.06
N LEU A 158 1.75 9.82 35.54
CA LEU A 158 1.13 8.65 36.17
C LEU A 158 1.86 7.34 35.83
N GLU A 159 2.56 7.26 34.69
CA GLU A 159 3.35 6.08 34.33
C GLU A 159 4.52 5.88 35.32
N GLY A 160 4.64 4.69 35.90
CA GLY A 160 5.68 4.38 36.90
C GLY A 160 5.44 4.93 38.31
N SER A 161 4.37 5.72 38.52
CA SER A 161 4.05 6.31 39.83
C SER A 161 3.47 5.34 40.87
N GLY A 162 3.20 4.08 40.48
CA GLY A 162 2.49 3.11 41.32
C GLY A 162 1.02 3.47 41.62
N ARG A 163 0.49 4.54 41.00
CA ARG A 163 -0.88 5.03 41.22
C ARG A 163 -1.90 4.39 40.30
N VAL A 164 -1.47 3.64 39.29
CA VAL A 164 -2.35 2.91 38.38
C VAL A 164 -2.86 1.66 39.10
N LEU A 165 -4.16 1.62 39.36
CA LEU A 165 -4.84 0.56 40.09
C LEU A 165 -5.26 -0.58 39.16
N LEU A 166 -5.67 -0.24 37.94
CA LEU A 166 -6.01 -1.17 36.87
C LEU A 166 -5.74 -0.51 35.53
N GLU A 167 -5.24 -1.28 34.57
CA GLU A 167 -5.10 -0.84 33.18
C GLU A 167 -5.56 -1.92 32.22
N ASN A 168 -6.16 -1.48 31.11
CA ASN A 168 -6.44 -2.29 29.94
C ASN A 168 -5.92 -1.55 28.69
N ALA A 169 -6.14 -2.13 27.51
CA ALA A 169 -5.64 -1.56 26.25
C ALA A 169 -6.17 -0.15 25.93
N LEU A 170 -7.24 0.31 26.57
CA LEU A 170 -7.92 1.58 26.28
C LEU A 170 -8.07 2.51 27.50
N GLU A 171 -7.85 2.00 28.72
CA GLU A 171 -8.21 2.69 29.97
C GLU A 171 -7.19 2.43 31.08
N ALA A 172 -7.00 3.41 31.96
CA ALA A 172 -6.24 3.26 33.19
C ALA A 172 -6.96 3.94 34.34
N VAL A 173 -7.26 3.17 35.39
CA VAL A 173 -7.81 3.66 36.65
C VAL A 173 -6.64 4.06 37.53
N HIS A 174 -6.63 5.29 38.03
CA HIS A 174 -5.58 5.76 38.92
C HIS A 174 -6.15 6.27 40.25
N ARG A 175 -5.36 6.12 41.33
CA ARG A 175 -5.70 6.69 42.64
C ARG A 175 -5.57 8.21 42.56
N ARG A 176 -6.70 8.94 42.57
CA ARG A 176 -6.70 10.41 42.62
C ARG A 176 -6.30 10.86 44.02
N CYS A 177 -5.13 11.46 44.18
CA CYS A 177 -4.88 12.33 45.34
C CYS A 177 -5.25 13.74 44.90
N LEU A 178 -6.37 14.26 45.39
CA LEU A 178 -6.56 15.71 45.43
C LEU A 178 -5.58 16.27 46.47
N PRO A 179 -4.77 17.30 46.15
CA PRO A 179 -3.97 17.96 47.15
C PRO A 179 -4.90 18.71 48.11
N GLY A 180 -4.93 18.32 49.39
CA GLY A 180 -5.40 19.17 50.48
C GLY A 180 -6.83 18.97 51.01
N HIS A 181 -7.59 17.96 50.60
CA HIS A 181 -8.92 17.71 51.17
C HIS A 181 -9.03 16.28 51.68
N ALA A 182 -9.55 16.15 52.90
CA ALA A 182 -9.89 14.87 53.53
C ALA A 182 -10.63 13.97 52.54
N GLY A 183 -10.28 12.68 52.54
CA GLY A 183 -10.67 11.73 51.50
C GLY A 183 -12.17 11.69 51.18
N PRO A 184 -12.54 11.30 49.96
CA PRO A 184 -13.93 11.30 49.53
C PRO A 184 -14.74 10.27 50.35
N GLN A 185 -15.87 10.73 50.90
CA GLN A 185 -16.90 9.87 51.48
C GLN A 185 -17.55 9.03 50.37
N PRO A 186 -18.12 7.85 50.69
CA PRO A 186 -18.72 6.98 49.68
C PRO A 186 -19.98 7.65 49.09
N GLY A 187 -19.94 8.06 47.81
CA GLY A 187 -21.12 8.60 47.12
C GLY A 187 -20.89 9.56 45.94
N ASP A 188 -19.67 9.99 45.63
CA ASP A 188 -19.46 11.08 44.66
C ASP A 188 -19.39 10.63 43.18
N PRO A 189 -20.28 11.12 42.29
CA PRO A 189 -20.33 10.73 40.88
C PRO A 189 -19.55 11.72 40.01
N ALA A 190 -18.21 11.68 40.03
CA ALA A 190 -17.42 12.52 39.12
C ALA A 190 -16.05 11.89 38.76
N ALA A 191 -16.08 10.74 38.09
CA ALA A 191 -14.94 10.28 37.30
C ALA A 191 -14.94 11.00 35.95
N SER A 192 -14.10 12.02 35.79
CA SER A 192 -13.86 12.66 34.49
C SER A 192 -12.93 11.78 33.65
N TRP A 193 -13.45 11.23 32.56
CA TRP A 193 -12.76 10.30 31.66
C TRP A 193 -11.85 11.05 30.68
N GLY A 194 -10.53 10.85 30.79
CA GLY A 194 -9.56 11.29 29.78
C GLY A 194 -9.06 10.10 28.96
N ARG A 195 -9.40 10.04 27.67
CA ARG A 195 -8.93 8.98 26.75
C ARG A 195 -7.47 9.22 26.34
N ARG A 196 -6.63 8.18 26.42
CA ARG A 196 -5.38 8.09 25.67
C ARG A 196 -5.68 7.78 24.21
N ALA A 197 -6.03 8.79 23.43
CA ALA A 197 -5.95 8.69 21.97
C ALA A 197 -4.55 9.18 21.57
N GLY A 198 -3.63 8.25 21.33
CA GLY A 198 -2.46 8.57 20.52
C GLY A 198 -3.00 9.04 19.17
N ALA A 199 -2.83 10.33 18.86
CA ALA A 199 -3.27 10.87 17.57
C ALA A 199 -2.57 10.07 16.48
N ALA A 200 -3.35 9.43 15.59
CA ALA A 200 -2.78 8.90 14.36
C ALA A 200 -2.06 10.05 13.64
N PRO A 201 -0.87 9.83 13.06
CA PRO A 201 -0.17 10.88 12.34
C PRO A 201 -1.10 11.46 11.28
N ALA A 202 -1.19 12.79 11.21
CA ALA A 202 -2.00 13.48 10.22
C ALA A 202 -1.53 13.05 8.81
N ARG A 203 -2.49 12.74 7.94
CA ARG A 203 -2.18 12.40 6.55
C ARG A 203 -1.50 13.58 5.86
N VAL A 204 -0.36 13.32 5.24
CA VAL A 204 0.34 14.29 4.40
C VAL A 204 -0.10 14.07 2.96
N GLU A 205 -0.87 14.99 2.38
CA GLU A 205 -1.27 14.88 0.97
C GLU A 205 -0.06 15.01 0.03
N CYS A 206 -0.01 14.16 -0.98
CA CYS A 206 1.01 14.26 -2.02
C CYS A 206 0.64 15.31 -3.07
N GLY A 207 1.57 16.22 -3.38
CA GLY A 207 1.47 17.10 -4.55
C GLY A 207 0.66 18.38 -4.33
N GLY A 208 0.68 18.94 -3.11
CA GLY A 208 0.25 20.32 -2.91
C GLY A 208 1.02 21.23 -3.86
N ARG A 209 0.30 21.91 -4.77
CA ARG A 209 0.85 23.06 -5.48
C ARG A 209 1.30 24.03 -4.40
N ALA A 210 2.59 24.34 -4.37
CA ALA A 210 3.03 25.58 -3.76
C ALA A 210 2.31 26.70 -4.51
N ALA A 211 1.25 27.25 -3.90
CA ALA A 211 0.80 28.57 -4.26
C ALA A 211 1.83 29.52 -3.63
N GLU A 212 2.90 29.78 -4.38
CA GLU A 212 3.78 30.91 -4.09
C GLU A 212 3.01 32.20 -4.42
N ALA A 213 3.14 33.15 -3.51
CA ALA A 213 2.49 34.46 -3.46
C ALA A 213 3.01 35.43 -4.53
#